data_AF-Q7ME05-F1
#
_entry.id   AF-Q7ME05-F1
#
_cell.length_a   1.000
_cell.length_b   1.000
_cell.length_c   1.000
_cell.angle_alpha   90.00
_cell.angle_beta   90.00
_cell.angle_gamma   90.00
#
_symmetry.space_group_name_H-M   'P 1'
#
loop_
_entity.id
_entity.type
_entity.pdbx_description
1 polymer ?
#
loop_
_entity_poly.entity_id
_entity_poly.type
_entity_poly.pdbx_seq_one_letter_code
_entity_poly.pdbx_strand_id
1 'polypeptide(L)' 'MIESSLYLAISEEAAKAERNGRYQQAVQLWLNCSRLAYTTTNQHWATCRAQFCSKRGVVN' A
#
# COMPACT_ATOMS: atom_id res chain seq x y z
N MET A 1 -17.82 1.84 8.68
CA MET A 1 -16.69 1.79 9.64
C MET A 1 -15.52 2.53 9.05
N ILE A 2 -14.78 3.25 9.89
CA ILE A 2 -13.68 4.14 9.48
C ILE A 2 -12.36 3.45 9.84
N GLU A 3 -11.38 3.55 8.95
CA GLU A 3 -10.05 2.99 9.17
C GLU A 3 -9.28 3.74 10.27
N SER A 4 -8.25 3.08 10.82
CA SER A 4 -7.39 3.70 11.84
C SER A 4 -6.55 4.84 11.26
N SER A 5 -6.17 5.80 12.11
CA SER A 5 -5.23 6.87 11.74
C SER A 5 -3.88 6.33 11.27
N LEU A 6 -3.43 5.21 11.85
CA LEU A 6 -2.21 4.52 11.43
C LEU A 6 -2.33 3.95 10.02
N TYR A 7 -3.46 3.31 9.69
CA TYR A 7 -3.73 2.84 8.33
C TYR A 7 -3.68 4.00 7.33
N LEU A 8 -4.34 5.11 7.65
CA LEU A 8 -4.38 6.29 6.79
C LEU A 8 -2.97 6.86 6.56
N ALA A 9 -2.19 7.07 7.63
CA ALA A 9 -0.84 7.60 7.52
C ALA A 9 0.09 6.70 6.68
N ILE A 10 0.03 5.38 6.87
CA ILE A 10 0.84 4.43 6.07
C ILE A 10 0.36 4.41 4.63
N SER A 11 -0.94 4.52 4.38
CA SER A 11 -1.50 4.54 3.02
C SER A 11 -1.06 5.78 2.23
N GLU A 12 -0.97 6.93 2.90
CA GLU A 12 -0.45 8.16 2.30
C GLU A 12 1.03 8.05 1.96
N GLU A 13 1.83 7.47 2.86
CA GLU A 13 3.26 7.26 2.61
C GLU A 13 3.48 6.25 1.48
N ALA A 14 2.67 5.18 1.42
CA ALA A 14 2.69 4.22 0.33
C ALA A 14 2.42 4.91 -1.01
N ALA A 15 1.37 5.74 -1.07
CA ALA A 15 1.02 6.51 -2.26
C ALA A 15 2.12 7.52 -2.67
N LYS A 16 2.80 8.16 -1.70
CA LYS A 16 3.96 9.03 -1.98
C LYS A 16 5.14 8.24 -2.55
N ALA A 17 5.44 7.06 -2.00
CA ALA A 17 6.49 6.19 -2.50
C ALA A 17 6.22 5.75 -3.95
N GLU A 18 4.96 5.39 -4.28
CA GLU A 18 4.53 5.07 -5.64
C GLU A 18 4.77 6.21 -6.64
N ARG A 19 4.33 7.43 -6.28
CA ARG A 19 4.48 8.61 -7.15
C ARG A 19 5.94 8.97 -7.43
N ASN A 20 6.80 8.68 -6.47
CA ASN A 20 8.25 8.90 -6.58
C ASN A 20 8.98 7.74 -7.28
N GLY A 21 8.26 6.73 -7.80
CA GLY A 21 8.86 5.56 -8.45
C GLY A 21 9.57 4.59 -7.49
N ARG A 22 9.45 4.79 -6.18
CA ARG A 22 10.03 3.92 -5.14
C ARG A 22 9.15 2.69 -4.92
N TYR A 23 8.96 1.90 -5.97
CA TYR A 23 7.99 0.82 -5.98
C TYR A 23 8.29 -0.27 -4.95
N GLN A 24 9.56 -0.61 -4.69
CA GLN A 24 9.90 -1.60 -3.65
C GLN A 24 9.47 -1.14 -2.25
N GLN A 25 9.66 0.14 -1.92
CA GLN A 25 9.19 0.72 -0.66
C GLN A 25 7.65 0.72 -0.61
N ALA A 26 6.99 1.11 -1.70
CA ALA A 26 5.55 1.12 -1.80
C ALA A 26 4.94 -0.27 -1.57
N VAL A 27 5.56 -1.35 -2.08
CA VAL A 27 5.11 -2.74 -1.83
C VAL A 27 5.02 -3.01 -0.33
N GLN A 28 6.09 -2.72 0.41
CA GLN A 28 6.14 -3.01 1.85
C GLN A 28 5.10 -2.20 2.62
N LEU A 29 4.94 -0.93 2.27
CA LEU A 29 3.95 -0.06 2.90
C LEU A 29 2.51 -0.53 2.62
N TRP A 30 2.21 -0.96 1.39
CA TRP A 30 0.90 -1.50 1.06
C TRP A 30 0.60 -2.85 1.72
N LEU A 31 1.60 -3.73 1.87
CA LEU A 31 1.45 -4.96 2.65
C LEU A 31 1.21 -4.68 4.14
N ASN A 32 1.80 -3.60 4.68
CA ASN A 32 1.50 -3.16 6.04
C ASN A 32 0.07 -2.60 6.14
N CYS A 33 -0.37 -1.79 5.17
CA CYS A 33 -1.75 -1.34 5.08
C CYS A 33 -2.73 -2.50 5.01
N SER A 34 -2.44 -3.56 4.25
CA SER A 34 -3.37 -4.70 4.16
C SER A 34 -3.50 -5.47 5.47
N ARG A 35 -2.48 -5.46 6.33
CA ARG A 35 -2.55 -6.06 7.68
C ARG A 35 -3.29 -5.18 8.68
N LEU A 36 -3.25 -3.86 8.48
CA LEU A 36 -3.85 -2.87 9.38
C LEU A 36 -5.28 -2.50 9.01
N ALA A 37 -5.68 -2.76 7.76
CA ALA A 37 -7.01 -2.45 7.27
C ALA A 37 -8.06 -3.22 8.07
N TYR A 38 -9.03 -2.46 8.58
CA TYR A 38 -10.16 -2.99 9.32
C TYR A 38 -11.11 -3.75 8.39
N THR A 39 -11.37 -3.21 7.20
CA THR A 39 -12.30 -3.80 6.24
C THR A 39 -11.60 -4.70 5.24
N THR A 40 -12.23 -5.83 4.90
CA THR A 40 -11.73 -6.76 3.86
C THR A 40 -11.56 -6.07 2.51
N THR A 41 -12.41 -5.09 2.18
CA THR A 41 -12.26 -4.25 0.98
C THR A 41 -10.93 -3.51 0.96
N ASN A 42 -10.56 -2.86 2.07
CA ASN A 42 -9.30 -2.12 2.15
C ASN A 42 -8.09 -3.05 2.24
N GLN A 43 -8.22 -4.21 2.90
CA GLN A 43 -7.19 -5.24 2.91
C GLN A 43 -6.89 -5.73 1.49
N HIS A 44 -7.95 -6.03 0.72
CA HIS A 44 -7.83 -6.49 -0.66
C HIS A 44 -7.26 -5.38 -1.56
N TRP A 45 -7.76 -4.15 -1.44
CA TRP A 45 -7.28 -3.02 -2.22
C TRP A 45 -5.78 -2.77 -1.99
N ALA A 46 -5.33 -2.74 -0.73
CA ALA A 46 -3.92 -2.57 -0.39
C ALA A 46 -3.06 -3.74 -0.92
N THR A 47 -3.56 -4.98 -0.85
CA THR A 47 -2.88 -6.15 -1.44
C THR A 47 -2.70 -6.01 -2.95
N CYS A 48 -3.75 -5.59 -3.66
CA CYS A 48 -3.70 -5.34 -5.12
C CYS A 48 -2.71 -4.21 -5.48
N ARG A 49 -2.64 -3.14 -4.67
CA ARG A 49 -1.62 -2.08 -4.85
C ARG A 49 -0.21 -2.59 -4.64
N ALA A 50 0.02 -3.41 -3.61
CA ALA A 50 1.32 -4.05 -3.40
C ALA A 50 1.74 -4.89 -4.62
N GLN A 51 0.84 -5.71 -5.18
CA GLN A 51 1.11 -6.50 -6.37
C GLN A 51 1.43 -5.63 -7.60
N PHE A 52 0.68 -4.55 -7.80
CA PHE A 52 0.94 -3.58 -8.87
C PHE A 52 2.34 -2.96 -8.74
N CYS A 53 2.69 -2.49 -7.54
CA CYS A 53 4.02 -1.93 -7.27
C CYS A 53 5.12 -2.97 -7.47
N SER A 54 4.90 -4.20 -7.03
CA SER A 54 5.88 -5.28 -7.19
C SER A 54 6.17 -5.54 -8.66
N LYS A 55 5.15 -5.53 -9.52
CA LYS A 55 5.34 -5.65 -10.98
C LYS A 55 6.13 -4.47 -11.52
N ARG A 56 5.75 -3.23 -11.17
CA ARG A 56 6.45 -2.02 -11.63
C ARG A 56 7.89 -1.88 -11.15
N GLY A 57 8.22 -2.38 -9.96
CA GLY A 57 9.58 -2.35 -9.43
C GLY A 57 10.53 -3.35 -10.07
N VAL A 58 10.02 -4.31 -10.85
CA VAL A 58 10.84 -5.29 -11.59
C VAL A 58 11.14 -4.83 -13.03
N VAL A 59 10.31 -3.94 -13.58
CA VAL A 59 10.49 -3.38 -14.95
C VAL A 59 11.26 -2.05 -14.99
N ASN A 60 11.92 -1.65 -13.90
CA ASN A 60 12.78 -0.46 -13.83
C ASN A 60 14.24 -0.83 -13.55
#